data_AF-A0A1X0B742-F1
#
_entry.id   AF-A0A1X0B742-F1
#
_cell.length_a   1.000
_cell.length_b   1.000
_cell.length_c   1.000
_cell.angle_alpha   90.00
_cell.angle_beta   90.00
_cell.angle_gamma   90.00
#
_symmetry.space_group_name_H-M   'P 1'
#
loop_
_entity.id
_entity.type
_entity.pdbx_description
1 polymer ?
#
loop_
_entity_poly.entity_id
_entity_poly.type
_entity_poly.pdbx_seq_one_letter_code
_entity_poly.pdbx_strand_id
1 'polypeptide(L)' 'MGCSCRGGRRAGAKTSTGSTVQGYEYTAPDKTVKTFLIYLEAKKEQLHNGGGTIKTITSSV' A
#
# COMPACT_ATOMS: atom_id res chain seq x y z
N MET A 1 -2.58 -11.87 -24.54
CA MET A 1 -2.71 -10.57 -23.85
C MET A 1 -2.49 -10.78 -22.36
N GLY A 2 -1.31 -10.41 -21.86
CA GLY A 2 -0.95 -10.55 -20.45
C GLY A 2 -1.83 -9.62 -19.60
N CYS A 3 -2.57 -10.19 -18.66
CA CYS A 3 -3.40 -9.44 -17.73
C CYS A 3 -2.50 -8.69 -16.73
N SER A 4 -2.08 -7.49 -17.11
CA SER A 4 -1.25 -6.54 -16.33
C SER A 4 -1.93 -6.05 -15.04
N CYS A 5 -3.14 -6.53 -14.75
CA CYS A 5 -3.97 -6.06 -13.63
C CYS A 5 -3.72 -6.80 -12.31
N ARG A 6 -2.99 -7.93 -12.29
CA ARG A 6 -2.83 -8.76 -11.07
C ARG A 6 -1.60 -8.43 -10.20
N GLY A 7 -0.65 -7.63 -10.69
CA GLY A 7 0.62 -7.38 -9.99
C GLY A 7 0.75 -6.03 -9.26
N GLY A 8 -0.09 -5.04 -9.59
CA GLY A 8 0.15 -3.63 -9.24
C GLY A 8 -0.01 -3.22 -7.77
N ARG A 9 -0.23 -4.15 -6.83
CA ARG A 9 -0.55 -3.84 -5.42
C ARG A 9 0.32 -4.58 -4.38
N ARG A 10 1.51 -5.05 -4.77
CA ARG A 10 2.51 -5.64 -3.85
C ARG A 10 3.74 -4.74 -3.77
N ALA A 11 4.43 -4.73 -2.62
CA ALA A 11 5.78 -4.16 -2.57
C ALA A 11 6.66 -4.83 -3.64
N GLY A 12 7.46 -4.03 -4.33
CA GLY A 12 8.21 -4.40 -5.53
C GLY A 12 7.46 -4.17 -6.86
N ALA A 13 6.18 -3.81 -6.84
CA ALA A 13 5.48 -3.43 -8.06
C ALA A 13 5.98 -2.08 -8.59
N LYS A 14 6.20 -1.98 -9.90
CA LYS A 14 6.44 -0.68 -10.55
C LYS A 14 5.11 0.02 -10.80
N THR A 15 5.00 1.24 -10.30
CA THR A 15 3.90 2.14 -10.65
C THR A 15 4.06 2.61 -12.09
N SER A 16 2.97 3.08 -12.70
CA SER A 16 2.96 3.64 -14.06
C SER A 16 3.89 4.85 -14.25
N THR A 17 4.34 5.46 -13.14
CA THR A 17 5.31 6.56 -13.10
C THR A 17 6.76 6.09 -12.96
N GLY A 18 7.03 4.77 -12.98
CA GLY A 18 8.38 4.19 -12.88
C GLY A 18 8.90 4.02 -11.44
N SER A 19 8.16 4.49 -10.44
CA SER A 19 8.54 4.33 -9.03
C SER A 19 8.21 2.94 -8.50
N THR A 20 9.07 2.40 -7.64
CA THR A 20 8.86 1.08 -7.02
C THR A 20 8.07 1.24 -5.73
N VAL A 21 6.94 0.52 -5.61
CA VAL A 21 6.19 0.46 -4.35
C VAL A 21 7.07 -0.22 -3.30
N GLN A 22 7.50 0.50 -2.27
CA GLN A 22 8.23 -0.07 -1.14
C GLN A 22 7.28 -0.66 -0.09
N GLY A 23 6.07 -0.13 0.02
CA GLY A 23 5.08 -0.60 0.98
C GLY A 23 3.87 0.33 1.07
N TYR A 24 3.11 0.16 2.13
CA TYR A 24 1.86 0.87 2.41
C TYR A 24 1.87 1.32 3.87
N GLU A 25 1.82 2.62 4.08
CA GLU A 25 1.64 3.22 5.39
C GLU A 25 0.15 3.36 5.68
N TYR A 26 -0.30 2.76 6.76
CA TYR A 26 -1.64 2.92 7.30
C TYR A 26 -1.58 3.88 8.49
N THR A 27 -2.38 4.94 8.43
CA THR A 27 -2.61 5.87 9.54
C THR A 27 -4.00 5.61 10.10
N ALA A 28 -4.06 5.13 11.33
CA ALA A 28 -5.29 4.91 12.06
C ALA A 28 -5.94 6.23 12.47
N PRO A 29 -7.27 6.27 12.72
CA PRO A 29 -7.98 7.50 13.11
C PRO A 29 -7.47 8.09 14.43
N ASP A 30 -6.92 7.27 15.31
CA ASP A 30 -6.22 7.63 16.55
C ASP A 30 -4.78 8.16 16.33
N LYS A 31 -4.38 8.34 15.05
CA LYS A 31 -3.05 8.77 14.58
C LYS A 31 -1.93 7.75 14.76
N THR A 32 -2.22 6.50 15.13
CA THR A 32 -1.22 5.43 15.09
C THR A 32 -0.82 5.15 13.64
N VAL A 33 0.48 5.15 13.36
CA VAL A 33 1.03 4.86 12.03
C VAL A 33 1.63 3.45 12.03
N LYS A 34 1.25 2.63 11.04
CA LYS A 34 1.80 1.29 10.82
C LYS A 34 2.16 1.08 9.36
N THR A 35 3.31 0.49 9.09
CA THR A 35 3.78 0.19 7.73
C THR A 35 3.63 -1.28 7.39
N PHE A 36 3.15 -1.56 6.18
CA PHE A 36 2.89 -2.89 5.66
C PHE A 36 3.56 -3.08 4.30
N LEU A 37 4.00 -4.31 4.00
CA LEU A 37 4.58 -4.64 2.69
C LEU A 37 3.49 -4.89 1.64
N ILE A 38 2.27 -5.23 2.08
CA ILE A 38 1.17 -5.59 1.20
C ILE A 38 -0.05 -4.70 1.50
N TYR A 39 -0.68 -4.18 0.43
CA TYR A 39 -1.86 -3.32 0.55
C TYR A 39 -3.01 -4.00 1.32
N LEU A 40 -3.15 -5.31 1.15
CA LEU A 40 -4.19 -6.09 1.81
C LEU A 40 -4.05 -6.11 3.33
N GLU A 41 -2.82 -6.10 3.86
CA GLU A 41 -2.58 -6.05 5.31
C GLU A 41 -2.94 -4.67 5.86
N ALA A 42 -2.51 -3.60 5.19
CA ALA A 42 -2.92 -2.24 5.52
C ALA A 42 -4.46 -2.08 5.49
N LYS A 43 -5.13 -2.67 4.49
CA LYS A 43 -6.59 -2.64 4.38
C LYS A 43 -7.28 -3.46 5.46
N LYS A 44 -6.71 -4.60 5.87
CA LYS A 44 -7.21 -5.41 6.98
C LYS A 44 -7.21 -4.60 8.28
N GLU A 45 -6.13 -3.87 8.56
CA GLU A 45 -6.04 -3.00 9.73
C GLU A 45 -6.97 -1.80 9.66
N GLN A 46 -7.14 -1.20 8.48
CA GLN A 46 -8.13 -0.13 8.27
C GLN A 46 -9.55 -0.60 8.61
N LEU A 47 -9.92 -1.82 8.18
CA LEU A 47 -11.23 -2.41 8.49
C LEU A 47 -11.36 -2.75 9.98
N HIS A 48 -10.30 -3.29 10.59
CA HIS A 48 -10.27 -3.63 12.01
C HIS A 48 -10.50 -2.39 12.90
N ASN A 49 -9.84 -1.28 12.57
CA ASN A 49 -9.97 -0.03 13.32
C ASN A 49 -11.18 0.83 12.90
N GLY A 50 -11.99 0.38 11.93
CA GLY A 50 -13.19 1.08 11.48
C GLY A 50 -12.91 2.40 10.72
N GLY A 51 -11.71 2.61 10.20
CA GLY A 51 -11.34 3.86 9.54
C GLY A 51 -9.84 4.01 9.30
N GLY A 52 -9.42 5.22 8.93
CA GLY A 52 -8.01 5.55 8.67
C GLY A 52 -7.65 5.64 7.18
N THR A 53 -6.42 6.07 6.91
CA THR A 53 -5.92 6.36 5.56
C THR A 53 -4.73 5.48 5.22
N ILE A 54 -4.68 4.97 4.00
CA ILE A 54 -3.53 4.20 3.48
C ILE A 54 -2.79 5.05 2.45
N LYS A 55 -1.50 5.26 2.67
CA LYS A 55 -0.58 5.91 1.74
C LYS A 55 0.36 4.86 1.16
N THR A 56 0.55 4.89 -0.16
CA THR A 56 1.53 4.04 -0.82
C THR A 56 2.91 4.69 -0.69
N ILE A 57 3.87 3.99 -0.09
CA ILE A 57 5.26 4.43 -0.05
C ILE A 57 5.91 3.96 -1.35
N THR A 58 6.34 4.91 -2.17
CA THR A 58 7.06 4.64 -3.42
C THR A 58 8.45 5.23 -3.33
N SER A 59 9.46 4.47 -3.76
CA SER A 59 10.80 5.02 -4.00
C SER A 59 10.95 5.32 -5.49
N SER A 60 11.26 6.56 -5.78
CA SER A 60 11.84 6.96 -7.07
C SER A 60 13.34 6.71 -6.96
N VAL A 61 13.90 5.93 -7.88
CA VAL A 61 15.35 5.90 -8.13
C VAL A 61 15.66 7.05 -9.08
#